data_AF-A0A1A8D3P1-F1
#
_entry.id   AF-A0A1A8D3P1-F1
#
_cell.length_a   1.000
_cell.length_b   1.000
_cell.length_c   1.000
_cell.angle_alpha   90.00
_cell.angle_beta   90.00
_cell.angle_gamma   90.00
#
_symmetry.space_group_name_H-M   'P 1'
#
loop_
_entity.id
_entity.type
_entity.pdbx_description
1 polymer ?
#
loop_
_entity_poly.entity_id
_entity_poly.type
_entity_poly.pdbx_seq_one_letter_code
_entity_poly.pdbx_strand_id
1 'polypeptide(L)'
;LKRTLSKEVLFRELESRQTALRHFVHYLSETRDQSLLLELLRSLGRTEDIALLQYKEHKSIADENKRRDFLKSCLSLPFSPEDSAHVQDHYTLLERQIIIEAADKRAERDGKVEIFRRFPRKASILNMPLITTLYYCCFYHYNESEGTYSSPLNIRQTFKILEKQYFATVLAARAKLKAWDDVHALFTSKNWFGVMKKKSPLSFQRVVDILQKNSAPTKELQEYVGLVDDAELRISLAQKHKCHDIVINTYRDMKDRQLLLEYRKKVERGSTEERKIDVLLNNSQIRWKN
;
A
#
# COMPACT_ATOMS: atom_id res chain seq x y z
N LEU A 1 50.67 2.25 6.25
CA LEU A 1 50.25 1.07 5.47
C LEU A 1 49.81 1.46 4.05
N LYS A 2 48.66 2.13 3.80
CA LYS A 2 48.23 2.52 2.44
C LYS A 2 49.31 3.27 1.62
N ARG A 3 50.08 4.17 2.23
CA ARG A 3 51.14 4.96 1.57
C ARG A 3 52.49 4.25 1.47
N THR A 4 52.65 3.12 2.16
CA THR A 4 53.98 2.52 2.44
C THR A 4 54.09 1.06 2.02
N LEU A 5 52.98 0.37 1.74
CA LEU A 5 52.93 -1.01 1.27
C LEU A 5 52.41 -1.08 -0.18
N SER A 6 52.79 -2.13 -0.92
CA SER A 6 52.11 -2.45 -2.18
C SER A 6 50.65 -2.86 -1.93
N LYS A 7 49.80 -2.72 -2.95
CA LYS A 7 48.36 -3.04 -2.83
C LYS A 7 48.14 -4.51 -2.47
N GLU A 8 48.91 -5.41 -3.05
CA GLU A 8 48.81 -6.85 -2.85
C GLU A 8 49.11 -7.24 -1.40
N VAL A 9 50.16 -6.67 -0.83
CA VAL A 9 50.53 -6.89 0.58
C VAL A 9 49.48 -6.27 1.50
N LEU A 10 49.05 -5.04 1.21
CA LEU A 10 48.00 -4.37 1.99
C LEU A 10 46.71 -5.18 2.02
N PHE A 11 46.23 -5.68 0.88
CA PHE A 11 44.98 -6.43 0.78
C PHE A 11 45.06 -7.75 1.54
N ARG A 12 46.18 -8.48 1.42
CA ARG A 12 46.43 -9.72 2.18
C ARG A 12 46.43 -9.49 3.70
N GLU A 13 47.07 -8.41 4.15
CA GLU A 13 47.07 -8.07 5.58
C GLU A 13 45.68 -7.66 6.09
N LEU A 14 44.86 -7.03 5.24
CA LEU A 14 43.49 -6.64 5.59
C LEU A 14 42.55 -7.85 5.65
N GLU A 15 42.72 -8.84 4.77
CA GLU A 15 41.89 -10.06 4.73
C GLU A 15 41.89 -10.80 6.08
N SER A 16 43.04 -10.90 6.74
CA SER A 16 43.15 -11.53 8.07
C SER A 16 42.64 -10.65 9.22
N ARG A 17 42.33 -9.37 8.99
CA ARG A 17 41.98 -8.38 10.03
C ARG A 17 40.67 -7.67 9.73
N GLN A 18 39.56 -8.37 9.98
CA GLN A 18 38.20 -7.95 9.63
C GLN A 18 37.79 -6.56 10.14
N THR A 19 38.22 -6.15 11.33
CA THR A 19 37.95 -4.79 11.84
C THR A 19 38.69 -3.73 11.03
N ALA A 20 39.97 -3.95 10.72
CA ALA A 20 40.75 -3.04 9.89
C ALA A 20 40.22 -2.97 8.45
N LEU A 21 39.82 -4.12 7.89
CA LEU A 21 39.17 -4.18 6.58
C LEU A 21 37.88 -3.36 6.53
N ARG A 22 37.01 -3.50 7.53
CA ARG A 22 35.76 -2.71 7.61
C ARG A 22 36.04 -1.20 7.66
N HIS A 23 37.00 -0.77 8.48
CA HIS A 23 37.41 0.64 8.52
C HIS A 23 37.99 1.12 7.19
N PHE A 24 38.77 0.27 6.51
CA PHE A 24 39.37 0.62 5.23
C PHE A 24 38.33 0.74 4.11
N VAL A 25 37.39 -0.21 4.02
CA VAL A 25 36.24 -0.14 3.10
C VAL A 25 35.41 1.12 3.35
N HIS A 26 35.13 1.45 4.62
CA HIS A 26 34.42 2.66 4.98
C HIS A 26 35.20 3.92 4.57
N TYR A 27 36.50 3.98 4.86
CA TYR A 27 37.36 5.08 4.45
C TYR A 27 37.39 5.29 2.93
N LEU A 28 37.52 4.22 2.14
CA LEU A 28 37.49 4.32 0.66
C LEU A 28 36.12 4.78 0.14
N SER A 29 35.04 4.35 0.81
CA SER A 29 33.68 4.79 0.47
C SER A 29 33.47 6.29 0.74
N GLU A 30 33.90 6.77 1.91
CA GLU A 30 33.80 8.18 2.31
C GLU A 30 34.68 9.09 1.44
N THR A 31 35.90 8.64 1.12
CA THR A 31 36.84 9.40 0.27
C THR A 31 36.55 9.26 -1.22
N ARG A 32 35.53 8.48 -1.61
CA ARG A 32 35.14 8.19 -3.00
C ARG A 32 36.26 7.59 -3.86
N ASP A 33 37.20 6.87 -3.25
CA ASP A 33 38.27 6.14 -3.94
C ASP A 33 37.72 4.81 -4.51
N GLN A 34 36.79 4.94 -5.47
CA GLN A 34 36.01 3.83 -6.03
C GLN A 34 36.88 2.79 -6.75
N SER A 35 37.93 3.23 -7.43
CA SER A 35 38.86 2.32 -8.13
C SER A 35 39.52 1.37 -7.14
N LEU A 36 40.09 1.90 -6.06
CA LEU A 36 40.77 1.08 -5.06
C LEU A 36 39.80 0.21 -4.27
N LEU A 37 38.57 0.70 -4.04
CA LEU A 37 37.53 -0.08 -3.38
C LEU A 37 37.12 -1.30 -4.22
N LEU A 38 36.92 -1.12 -5.53
CA LEU A 38 36.60 -2.22 -6.45
C LEU A 38 37.75 -3.23 -6.56
N GLU A 39 38.99 -2.76 -6.62
CA GLU A 39 40.18 -3.63 -6.60
C GLU A 39 40.25 -4.47 -5.32
N LEU A 40 40.04 -3.85 -4.16
CA LEU A 40 40.02 -4.53 -2.86
C LEU A 40 38.91 -5.59 -2.80
N LEU A 41 37.69 -5.25 -3.18
CA LEU A 41 36.57 -6.20 -3.16
C LEU A 41 36.81 -7.35 -4.13
N ARG A 42 37.43 -7.09 -5.28
CA ARG A 42 37.80 -8.14 -6.25
C ARG A 42 38.86 -9.08 -5.68
N SER A 43 39.89 -8.56 -5.00
CA SER A 43 40.91 -9.42 -4.38
C SER A 43 40.34 -10.30 -3.26
N LEU A 44 39.28 -9.84 -2.60
CA LEU A 44 38.59 -10.58 -1.53
C LEU A 44 37.50 -11.52 -2.04
N GLY A 45 37.29 -11.62 -3.36
CA GLY A 45 36.21 -12.43 -3.94
C GLY A 45 34.80 -11.92 -3.60
N ARG A 46 34.65 -10.67 -3.17
CA ARG A 46 33.39 -10.06 -2.73
C ARG A 46 32.57 -9.55 -3.92
N THR A 47 32.12 -10.47 -4.78
CA THR A 47 31.44 -10.15 -6.04
C THR A 47 30.10 -9.44 -5.87
N GLU A 48 29.34 -9.78 -4.83
CA GLU A 48 28.05 -9.13 -4.53
C GLU A 48 28.24 -7.67 -4.12
N ASP A 49 29.26 -7.35 -3.34
CA ASP A 49 29.56 -5.96 -2.97
C ASP A 49 29.98 -5.12 -4.18
N ILE A 50 30.71 -5.73 -5.13
CA ILE A 50 31.03 -5.08 -6.40
C ILE A 50 29.76 -4.80 -7.20
N ALA A 51 28.88 -5.80 -7.32
CA ALA A 51 27.60 -5.66 -8.01
C ALA A 51 26.74 -4.56 -7.36
N LEU A 52 26.69 -4.49 -6.03
CA LEU A 52 25.94 -3.47 -5.29
C LEU A 52 26.52 -2.07 -5.49
N LEU A 53 27.85 -1.92 -5.46
CA LEU A 53 28.51 -0.65 -5.75
C LEU A 53 28.19 -0.16 -7.16
N GLN A 54 28.29 -1.04 -8.15
CA GLN A 54 27.95 -0.70 -9.54
C GLN A 54 26.47 -0.33 -9.66
N TYR A 55 25.56 -1.12 -9.07
CA TYR A 55 24.14 -0.81 -9.09
C TYR A 55 23.82 0.54 -8.47
N LYS A 56 24.50 0.96 -7.39
CA LYS A 56 24.28 2.26 -6.72
C LYS A 56 24.46 3.47 -7.66
N GLU A 57 25.20 3.33 -8.75
CA GLU A 57 25.42 4.39 -9.73
C GLU A 57 24.13 4.86 -10.42
N HIS A 58 23.04 4.08 -10.41
CA HIS A 58 21.74 4.54 -10.94
C HIS A 58 21.27 5.85 -10.28
N LYS A 59 21.67 6.11 -9.03
CA LYS A 59 21.30 7.31 -8.25
C LYS A 59 21.89 8.60 -8.81
N SER A 60 22.99 8.52 -9.57
CA SER A 60 23.62 9.69 -10.19
C SER A 60 23.08 10.01 -11.58
N ILE A 61 22.31 9.10 -12.18
CA ILE A 61 21.76 9.25 -13.55
C ILE A 61 20.49 10.09 -13.49
N ALA A 62 20.49 11.31 -14.02
CA ALA A 62 19.33 12.20 -13.97
C ALA A 62 18.21 11.86 -14.99
N ASP A 63 18.57 11.37 -16.17
CA ASP A 63 17.60 11.01 -17.21
C ASP A 63 17.01 9.61 -16.96
N GLU A 64 15.69 9.51 -16.94
CA GLU A 64 14.99 8.29 -16.55
C GLU A 64 15.09 7.17 -17.59
N ASN A 65 15.21 7.50 -18.88
CA ASN A 65 15.45 6.48 -19.92
C ASN A 65 16.86 5.92 -19.79
N LYS A 66 17.86 6.79 -19.60
CA LYS A 66 19.25 6.36 -19.33
C LYS A 66 19.33 5.56 -18.03
N ARG A 67 18.59 5.95 -16.98
CA ARG A 67 18.55 5.21 -15.72
C ARG A 67 17.93 3.82 -15.93
N ARG A 68 16.82 3.72 -16.66
CA ARG A 68 16.22 2.43 -17.05
C ARG A 68 17.22 1.55 -17.82
N ASP A 69 17.90 2.10 -18.84
CA ASP A 69 18.84 1.34 -19.65
C ASP A 69 20.06 0.89 -18.83
N PHE A 70 20.51 1.71 -17.90
CA PHE A 70 21.53 1.34 -16.92
C PHE A 70 21.05 0.21 -16.00
N LEU A 71 19.86 0.30 -15.41
CA LEU A 71 19.29 -0.77 -14.59
C LEU A 71 19.15 -2.08 -15.37
N LYS A 72 18.83 -2.01 -16.67
CA LYS A 72 18.82 -3.19 -17.55
C LYS A 72 20.19 -3.85 -17.64
N SER A 73 21.25 -3.05 -17.76
CA SER A 73 22.63 -3.56 -17.76
C SER A 73 23.01 -4.18 -16.40
N CYS A 74 22.42 -3.70 -15.29
CA CYS A 74 22.65 -4.29 -13.97
C CYS A 74 22.11 -5.72 -13.83
N LEU A 75 21.20 -6.16 -14.71
CA LEU A 75 20.66 -7.53 -14.67
C LEU A 75 21.71 -8.61 -14.96
N SER A 76 22.81 -8.25 -15.63
CA SER A 76 23.93 -9.17 -15.85
C SER A 76 24.97 -9.16 -14.74
N LEU A 77 24.78 -8.38 -13.68
CA LEU A 77 25.70 -8.35 -12.54
C LEU A 77 25.54 -9.61 -11.68
N PRO A 78 26.62 -10.07 -11.03
CA PRO A 78 26.63 -11.32 -10.26
C PRO A 78 26.00 -11.13 -8.88
N PHE A 79 24.71 -10.79 -8.85
CA PHE A 79 23.91 -10.71 -7.63
C PHE A 79 23.51 -12.09 -7.12
N SER A 80 23.20 -12.17 -5.83
CA SER A 80 22.43 -13.28 -5.28
C SER A 80 21.08 -13.41 -6.04
N PRO A 81 20.45 -14.60 -6.07
CA PRO A 81 19.14 -14.75 -6.71
C PRO A 81 18.06 -13.80 -6.15
N GLU A 82 18.12 -13.49 -4.86
CA GLU A 82 17.20 -12.57 -4.19
C GLU A 82 17.43 -11.12 -4.65
N ASP A 83 18.68 -10.64 -4.62
CA ASP A 83 19.01 -9.29 -5.07
C ASP A 83 18.77 -9.11 -6.57
N SER A 84 19.05 -10.14 -7.38
CA SER A 84 18.77 -10.13 -8.81
C SER A 84 17.27 -9.94 -9.08
N ALA A 85 16.40 -10.59 -8.31
CA ALA A 85 14.96 -10.38 -8.40
C ALA A 85 14.56 -8.94 -8.04
N HIS A 86 15.18 -8.33 -7.03
CA HIS A 86 14.94 -6.93 -6.68
C HIS A 86 15.40 -5.94 -7.76
N VAL A 87 16.55 -6.18 -8.40
CA VAL A 87 17.02 -5.34 -9.51
C VAL A 87 16.12 -5.50 -10.74
N GLN A 88 15.67 -6.71 -11.03
CA GLN A 88 14.68 -6.99 -12.08
C GLN A 88 13.36 -6.25 -11.82
N ASP A 89 12.84 -6.30 -10.60
CA ASP A 89 11.62 -5.58 -10.22
C ASP A 89 11.80 -4.06 -10.35
N HIS A 90 12.96 -3.52 -9.94
CA HIS A 90 13.25 -2.10 -10.07
C HIS A 90 13.30 -1.66 -11.54
N TYR A 91 14.01 -2.39 -12.41
CA TYR A 91 14.03 -2.14 -13.85
C TYR A 91 12.61 -2.17 -14.43
N THR A 92 11.86 -3.24 -14.13
CA THR A 92 10.51 -3.46 -14.66
C THR A 92 9.53 -2.37 -14.21
N LEU A 93 9.64 -1.91 -12.95
CA LEU A 93 8.81 -0.83 -12.43
C LEU A 93 9.12 0.50 -13.11
N LEU A 94 10.40 0.86 -13.26
CA LEU A 94 10.78 2.13 -13.89
C LEU A 94 10.37 2.15 -15.38
N GLU A 95 10.56 1.04 -16.10
CA GLU A 95 10.12 0.92 -17.50
C GLU A 95 8.61 1.19 -17.64
N ARG A 96 7.80 0.58 -16.76
CA ARG A 96 6.35 0.81 -16.73
C ARG A 96 6.00 2.24 -16.38
N GLN A 97 6.63 2.81 -15.35
CA GLN A 97 6.39 4.20 -14.94
C GLN A 97 6.68 5.17 -16.07
N ILE A 98 7.75 4.96 -16.86
CA ILE A 98 8.06 5.79 -18.04
C ILE A 98 6.94 5.76 -19.06
N ILE A 99 6.40 4.57 -19.36
CA ILE A 99 5.32 4.41 -20.35
C ILE A 99 4.04 5.09 -19.87
N ILE A 100 3.63 4.83 -18.62
CA ILE A 100 2.42 5.39 -18.01
C ILE A 100 2.56 6.93 -17.90
N GLU A 101 3.67 7.44 -17.39
CA GLU A 101 3.89 8.89 -17.24
C GLU A 101 3.87 9.61 -18.59
N ALA A 102 4.45 9.02 -19.64
CA ALA A 102 4.42 9.60 -20.97
C ALA A 102 3.01 9.63 -21.57
N ALA A 103 2.23 8.57 -21.37
CA ALA A 103 0.83 8.51 -21.80
C ALA A 103 -0.03 9.53 -21.05
N ASP A 104 0.09 9.57 -19.72
CA ASP A 104 -0.73 10.43 -18.87
C ASP A 104 -0.40 11.91 -19.05
N LYS A 105 0.87 12.27 -19.23
CA LYS A 105 1.27 13.65 -19.60
C LYS A 105 0.64 14.10 -20.92
N ARG A 106 0.51 13.21 -21.91
CA ARG A 106 -0.18 13.55 -23.17
C ARG A 106 -1.67 13.72 -22.94
N ALA A 107 -2.30 12.76 -22.27
CA ALA A 107 -3.72 12.78 -21.96
C ALA A 107 -4.16 14.02 -21.14
N GLU A 108 -3.33 14.44 -20.18
CA GLU A 108 -3.54 15.64 -19.38
C GLU A 108 -3.42 16.92 -20.21
N ARG A 109 -2.42 17.03 -21.09
CA ARG A 109 -2.25 18.19 -21.99
C ARG A 109 -3.38 18.31 -23.01
N ASP A 110 -3.80 17.19 -23.59
CA ASP A 110 -4.92 17.15 -24.52
C ASP A 110 -6.24 17.49 -23.80
N GLY A 111 -6.23 17.38 -22.46
CA GLY A 111 -7.33 17.67 -21.59
C GLY A 111 -8.51 16.75 -21.82
N LYS A 112 -8.43 15.64 -22.56
CA LYS A 112 -9.61 14.83 -22.94
C LYS A 112 -10.06 13.84 -21.87
N VAL A 113 -9.20 13.55 -20.89
CA VAL A 113 -9.49 12.56 -19.85
C VAL A 113 -10.09 13.22 -18.61
N GLU A 114 -11.34 12.90 -18.32
CA GLU A 114 -12.13 13.53 -17.24
C GLU A 114 -11.46 13.40 -15.87
N ILE A 115 -10.89 12.23 -15.54
CA ILE A 115 -10.30 12.00 -14.23
C ILE A 115 -9.15 12.97 -13.93
N PHE A 116 -8.35 13.35 -14.92
CA PHE A 116 -7.27 14.34 -14.75
C PHE A 116 -7.80 15.78 -14.61
N ARG A 117 -8.97 16.09 -15.18
CA ARG A 117 -9.59 17.41 -14.95
C ARG A 117 -10.13 17.52 -13.52
N ARG A 118 -10.85 16.48 -13.08
CA ARG A 118 -11.48 16.45 -11.76
C ARG A 118 -10.45 16.28 -10.64
N PHE A 119 -9.39 15.54 -10.92
CA PHE A 119 -8.27 15.30 -10.02
C PHE A 119 -6.94 15.46 -10.77
N PRO A 120 -6.42 16.69 -10.87
CA PRO A 120 -5.14 16.94 -11.54
C PRO A 120 -3.99 16.16 -10.90
N ARG A 121 -3.08 15.67 -11.75
CA ARG A 121 -1.91 14.93 -11.27
C ARG A 121 -0.98 15.90 -10.55
N LYS A 122 -0.60 15.55 -9.31
CA LYS A 122 0.21 16.43 -8.44
C LYS A 122 1.71 16.27 -8.64
N ALA A 123 2.14 15.12 -9.13
CA ALA A 123 3.54 14.76 -9.29
C ALA A 123 3.68 13.64 -10.33
N SER A 124 4.90 13.51 -10.84
CA SER A 124 5.33 12.39 -11.67
C SER A 124 5.33 11.09 -10.88
N ILE A 125 5.00 9.97 -11.52
CA ILE A 125 5.11 8.64 -10.90
C ILE A 125 6.52 8.03 -11.01
N LEU A 126 7.42 8.64 -11.77
CA LEU A 126 8.78 8.14 -11.99
C LEU A 126 9.53 8.00 -10.67
N ASN A 127 10.16 6.84 -10.46
CA ASN A 127 10.91 6.45 -9.25
C ASN A 127 10.09 6.41 -7.96
N MET A 128 8.76 6.44 -8.07
CA MET A 128 7.92 6.23 -6.90
C MET A 128 7.94 4.76 -6.48
N PRO A 129 7.80 4.45 -5.18
CA PRO A 129 7.67 3.08 -4.72
C PRO A 129 6.55 2.32 -5.44
N LEU A 130 6.68 0.99 -5.54
CA LEU A 130 5.68 0.12 -6.16
C LEU A 130 4.27 0.36 -5.59
N ILE A 131 4.14 0.48 -4.28
CA ILE A 131 2.83 0.68 -3.62
C ILE A 131 2.20 2.04 -3.99
N THR A 132 3.03 3.07 -4.18
CA THR A 132 2.60 4.41 -4.65
C THR A 132 2.16 4.35 -6.10
N THR A 133 2.90 3.59 -6.93
CA THR A 133 2.54 3.36 -8.34
C THR A 133 1.24 2.58 -8.46
N LEU A 134 1.05 1.55 -7.63
CA LEU A 134 -0.21 0.81 -7.56
C LEU A 134 -1.35 1.73 -7.13
N TYR A 135 -1.16 2.57 -6.10
CA TYR A 135 -2.17 3.53 -5.66
C TYR A 135 -2.57 4.48 -6.80
N TYR A 136 -1.57 5.04 -7.49
CA TYR A 136 -1.79 5.91 -8.65
C TYR A 136 -2.64 5.21 -9.72
N CYS A 137 -2.30 3.96 -10.05
CA CYS A 137 -3.04 3.17 -11.03
C CYS A 137 -4.46 2.84 -10.55
N CYS A 138 -4.66 2.53 -9.27
CA CYS A 138 -6.00 2.34 -8.70
C CYS A 138 -6.83 3.63 -8.69
N PHE A 139 -6.18 4.78 -8.69
CA PHE A 139 -6.83 6.08 -8.68
C PHE A 139 -7.24 6.50 -10.09
N TYR A 140 -6.29 6.50 -11.04
CA TYR A 140 -6.51 7.04 -12.39
C TYR A 140 -6.94 5.98 -13.42
N HIS A 141 -6.57 4.72 -13.22
CA HIS A 141 -6.61 3.66 -14.24
C HIS A 141 -7.35 2.40 -13.78
N TYR A 142 -8.26 2.55 -12.80
CA TYR A 142 -8.90 1.42 -12.11
C TYR A 142 -9.61 0.43 -13.04
N ASN A 143 -10.26 0.95 -14.08
CA ASN A 143 -11.08 0.19 -15.01
C ASN A 143 -10.32 -0.26 -16.28
N GLU A 144 -9.00 -0.03 -16.34
CA GLU A 144 -8.21 -0.46 -17.48
C GLU A 144 -8.02 -1.98 -17.51
N SER A 145 -8.03 -2.53 -18.73
CA SER A 145 -7.89 -3.97 -18.95
C SER A 145 -6.51 -4.47 -18.52
N GLU A 146 -6.44 -5.74 -18.09
CA GLU A 146 -5.20 -6.38 -17.63
C GLU A 146 -4.07 -6.41 -18.67
N GLY A 147 -4.38 -6.16 -19.95
CA GLY A 147 -3.38 -6.03 -21.02
C GLY A 147 -2.58 -4.71 -20.99
N THR A 148 -2.97 -3.76 -20.14
CA THR A 148 -2.31 -2.44 -20.04
C THR A 148 -1.34 -2.38 -18.85
N TYR A 149 -0.23 -1.64 -19.00
CA TYR A 149 0.75 -1.50 -17.93
C TYR A 149 0.24 -0.72 -16.71
N SER A 150 -0.73 0.17 -16.92
CA SER A 150 -1.39 0.99 -15.90
C SER A 150 -2.55 0.28 -15.19
N SER A 151 -2.94 -0.92 -15.64
CA SER A 151 -3.98 -1.69 -14.94
C SER A 151 -3.51 -2.14 -13.54
N PRO A 152 -4.27 -1.86 -12.46
CA PRO A 152 -3.93 -2.31 -11.12
C PRO A 152 -3.76 -3.83 -10.99
N LEU A 153 -4.57 -4.59 -11.72
CA LEU A 153 -4.51 -6.06 -11.73
C LEU A 153 -3.23 -6.55 -12.41
N ASN A 154 -2.84 -5.93 -13.52
CA ASN A 154 -1.58 -6.26 -14.18
C ASN A 154 -0.38 -5.98 -13.26
N ILE A 155 -0.38 -4.84 -12.56
CA ILE A 155 0.67 -4.50 -11.58
C ILE A 155 0.70 -5.53 -10.46
N ARG A 156 -0.45 -5.90 -9.90
CA ARG A 156 -0.54 -6.94 -8.85
C ARG A 156 0.09 -8.25 -9.30
N GLN A 157 -0.27 -8.74 -10.50
CA GLN A 157 0.23 -10.00 -11.04
C GLN A 157 1.73 -9.96 -11.30
N THR A 158 2.21 -8.87 -11.92
CA THR A 158 3.61 -8.70 -12.30
C THR A 158 4.54 -8.71 -11.09
N PHE A 159 4.21 -7.92 -10.06
CA PHE A 159 5.04 -7.76 -8.87
C PHE A 159 4.60 -8.65 -7.70
N LYS A 160 3.72 -9.62 -7.97
CA LYS A 160 3.21 -10.61 -6.99
C LYS A 160 2.73 -9.97 -5.68
N ILE A 161 2.03 -8.83 -5.79
CA ILE A 161 1.57 -8.06 -4.63
C ILE A 161 0.56 -8.89 -3.84
N LEU A 162 0.78 -9.01 -2.52
CA LEU A 162 -0.09 -9.77 -1.63
C LEU A 162 -1.52 -9.23 -1.68
N GLU A 163 -2.50 -10.14 -1.62
CA GLU A 163 -3.92 -9.80 -1.72
C GLU A 163 -4.34 -8.72 -0.71
N LYS A 164 -3.89 -8.82 0.55
CA LYS A 164 -4.19 -7.83 1.60
C LYS A 164 -3.65 -6.44 1.26
N GLN A 165 -2.43 -6.35 0.70
CA GLN A 165 -1.80 -5.09 0.31
C GLN A 165 -2.50 -4.49 -0.91
N TYR A 166 -2.80 -5.30 -1.90
CA TYR A 166 -3.55 -4.89 -3.09
C TYR A 166 -4.93 -4.36 -2.69
N PHE A 167 -5.68 -5.13 -1.91
CA PHE A 167 -7.03 -4.75 -1.46
C PHE A 167 -7.01 -3.44 -0.66
N ALA A 168 -6.09 -3.29 0.30
CA ALA A 168 -5.97 -2.06 1.08
C ALA A 168 -5.68 -0.84 0.18
N THR A 169 -4.86 -1.00 -0.84
CA THR A 169 -4.46 0.07 -1.76
C THR A 169 -5.61 0.49 -2.67
N VAL A 170 -6.31 -0.50 -3.26
CA VAL A 170 -7.49 -0.26 -4.08
C VAL A 170 -8.58 0.43 -3.25
N LEU A 171 -8.89 -0.11 -2.07
CA LEU A 171 -9.89 0.45 -1.16
C LEU A 171 -9.59 1.91 -0.83
N ALA A 172 -8.32 2.22 -0.47
CA ALA A 172 -7.92 3.58 -0.17
C ALA A 172 -8.03 4.53 -1.38
N ALA A 173 -7.63 4.08 -2.57
CA ALA A 173 -7.71 4.89 -3.79
C ALA A 173 -9.16 5.16 -4.21
N ARG A 174 -10.02 4.13 -4.24
CA ARG A 174 -11.44 4.27 -4.60
C ARG A 174 -12.21 5.09 -3.57
N ALA A 175 -11.94 4.90 -2.27
CA ALA A 175 -12.53 5.72 -1.22
C ALA A 175 -12.10 7.18 -1.31
N LYS A 176 -10.84 7.47 -1.68
CA LYS A 176 -10.35 8.84 -1.89
C LYS A 176 -11.12 9.57 -2.99
N LEU A 177 -11.53 8.84 -4.02
CA LEU A 177 -12.37 9.34 -5.12
C LEU A 177 -13.87 9.43 -4.77
N LYS A 178 -14.27 8.93 -3.59
CA LYS A 178 -15.67 8.73 -3.21
C LYS A 178 -16.43 7.86 -4.22
N ALA A 179 -15.73 6.91 -4.86
CA ALA A 179 -16.30 5.96 -5.79
C ALA A 179 -16.92 4.79 -5.01
N TRP A 180 -18.05 5.06 -4.33
CA TRP A 180 -18.65 4.11 -3.37
C TRP A 180 -19.14 2.83 -4.04
N ASP A 181 -19.63 2.89 -5.28
CA ASP A 181 -20.01 1.69 -6.04
C ASP A 181 -18.82 0.74 -6.23
N ASP A 182 -17.64 1.27 -6.59
CA ASP A 182 -16.43 0.46 -6.68
C ASP A 182 -16.02 -0.10 -5.31
N VAL A 183 -16.10 0.74 -4.27
CA VAL A 183 -15.81 0.32 -2.89
C VAL A 183 -16.73 -0.84 -2.47
N HIS A 184 -18.02 -0.78 -2.77
CA HIS A 184 -18.96 -1.86 -2.48
C HIS A 184 -18.67 -3.11 -3.30
N ALA A 185 -18.33 -2.95 -4.59
CA ALA A 185 -18.01 -4.04 -5.49
C ALA A 185 -16.81 -4.87 -5.02
N LEU A 186 -15.84 -4.27 -4.32
CA LEU A 186 -14.69 -4.98 -3.74
C LEU A 186 -15.08 -6.09 -2.75
N PHE A 187 -16.24 -5.96 -2.10
CA PHE A 187 -16.71 -6.92 -1.10
C PHE A 187 -17.69 -7.94 -1.66
N THR A 188 -18.21 -7.72 -2.86
CA THR A 188 -19.20 -8.60 -3.48
C THR A 188 -18.50 -9.75 -4.21
N SER A 189 -18.48 -10.94 -3.59
CA SER A 189 -18.19 -12.19 -4.30
C SER A 189 -19.48 -12.93 -4.61
N LYS A 190 -19.75 -13.25 -5.88
CA LYS A 190 -20.81 -14.20 -6.23
C LYS A 190 -20.34 -15.60 -5.85
N ASN A 191 -20.93 -16.18 -4.81
CA ASN A 191 -20.78 -17.63 -4.58
C ASN A 191 -21.63 -18.39 -5.62
N TRP A 192 -21.22 -19.62 -5.94
CA TRP A 192 -21.88 -20.50 -6.93
C TRP A 192 -23.40 -20.66 -6.75
N PHE A 193 -23.90 -20.52 -5.51
CA PHE A 193 -25.33 -20.63 -5.17
C PHE A 193 -26.10 -19.30 -5.16
N GLY A 194 -25.53 -18.22 -5.71
CA GLY A 194 -26.19 -16.91 -5.79
C GLY A 194 -26.30 -16.15 -4.46
N VAL A 195 -25.87 -16.73 -3.33
CA VAL A 195 -25.80 -16.03 -2.03
C VAL A 195 -24.64 -15.03 -2.05
N MET A 196 -24.97 -13.74 -2.11
CA MET A 196 -24.01 -12.65 -1.94
C MET A 196 -23.67 -12.49 -0.45
N LYS A 197 -22.51 -12.97 -0.02
CA LYS A 197 -21.93 -12.63 1.28
C LYS A 197 -20.76 -11.68 1.06
N LYS A 198 -20.76 -10.55 1.77
CA LYS A 198 -19.62 -9.63 1.77
C LYS A 198 -18.40 -10.32 2.38
N LYS A 199 -17.30 -10.34 1.65
CA LYS A 199 -16.01 -10.89 2.10
C LYS A 199 -14.92 -9.84 1.97
N SER A 200 -13.93 -9.92 2.84
CA SER A 200 -12.80 -9.00 2.86
C SER A 200 -11.53 -9.76 3.27
N PRO A 201 -10.39 -9.56 2.59
CA PRO A 201 -9.10 -10.09 3.04
C PRO A 201 -8.56 -9.35 4.28
N LEU A 202 -9.15 -8.20 4.63
CA LEU A 202 -8.87 -7.42 5.84
C LEU A 202 -9.99 -7.58 6.86
N SER A 203 -9.69 -7.38 8.16
CA SER A 203 -10.74 -7.23 9.17
C SER A 203 -11.63 -6.02 8.85
N PHE A 204 -12.92 -6.09 9.19
CA PHE A 204 -13.82 -4.96 8.94
C PHE A 204 -13.47 -3.73 9.79
N GLN A 205 -12.82 -3.88 10.94
CA GLN A 205 -12.21 -2.76 11.66
C GLN A 205 -11.19 -2.02 10.78
N ARG A 206 -10.28 -2.76 10.12
CA ARG A 206 -9.27 -2.17 9.25
C ARG A 206 -9.89 -1.51 8.01
N VAL A 207 -10.97 -2.08 7.48
CA VAL A 207 -11.76 -1.47 6.40
C VAL A 207 -12.33 -0.13 6.84
N VAL A 208 -12.99 -0.09 8.02
CA VAL A 208 -13.55 1.14 8.59
C VAL A 208 -12.48 2.21 8.79
N ASP A 209 -11.30 1.85 9.29
CA ASP A 209 -10.17 2.79 9.45
C ASP A 209 -9.72 3.39 8.11
N ILE A 210 -9.61 2.57 7.05
CA ILE A 210 -9.22 3.03 5.71
C ILE A 210 -10.28 3.98 5.14
N LEU A 211 -11.56 3.64 5.27
CA LEU A 211 -12.66 4.46 4.80
C LEU A 211 -12.73 5.79 5.56
N GLN A 212 -12.59 5.76 6.88
CA GLN A 212 -12.58 6.96 7.72
C GLN A 212 -11.39 7.87 7.41
N LYS A 213 -10.19 7.31 7.21
CA LYS A 213 -9.01 8.08 6.78
C LYS A 213 -9.21 8.78 5.44
N ASN A 214 -10.09 8.25 4.59
CA ASN A 214 -10.47 8.83 3.30
C ASN A 214 -11.79 9.61 3.35
N SER A 215 -12.23 10.02 4.55
CA SER A 215 -13.40 10.88 4.76
C SER A 215 -14.71 10.28 4.23
N ALA A 216 -14.87 8.95 4.33
CA ALA A 216 -16.16 8.31 4.08
C ALA A 216 -17.23 8.85 5.03
N PRO A 217 -18.44 9.18 4.53
CA PRO A 217 -19.50 9.68 5.38
C PRO A 217 -20.07 8.54 6.25
N THR A 218 -20.75 8.90 7.33
CA THR A 218 -21.31 7.94 8.31
C THR A 218 -22.16 6.86 7.65
N LYS A 219 -22.93 7.19 6.61
CA LYS A 219 -23.76 6.23 5.87
C LYS A 219 -22.93 5.10 5.25
N GLU A 220 -21.77 5.42 4.67
CA GLU A 220 -20.87 4.41 4.09
C GLU A 220 -20.16 3.61 5.18
N LEU A 221 -19.74 4.27 6.27
CA LEU A 221 -19.09 3.57 7.39
C LEU A 221 -20.03 2.58 8.08
N GLN A 222 -21.30 2.95 8.26
CA GLN A 222 -22.31 2.16 8.96
C GLN A 222 -22.43 0.74 8.41
N GLU A 223 -22.36 0.58 7.09
CA GLU A 223 -22.44 -0.73 6.46
C GLU A 223 -21.31 -1.66 6.90
N TYR A 224 -20.08 -1.16 6.93
CA TYR A 224 -18.90 -1.96 7.26
C TYR A 224 -18.70 -2.13 8.77
N VAL A 225 -19.10 -1.14 9.57
CA VAL A 225 -19.14 -1.28 11.04
C VAL A 225 -20.09 -2.41 11.44
N GLY A 226 -21.23 -2.55 10.75
CA GLY A 226 -22.19 -3.64 10.99
C GLY A 226 -21.62 -5.05 10.72
N LEU A 227 -20.54 -5.16 9.95
CA LEU A 227 -19.87 -6.42 9.61
C LEU A 227 -18.73 -6.79 10.58
N VAL A 228 -18.48 -5.98 11.62
CA VAL A 228 -17.50 -6.31 12.67
C VAL A 228 -18.10 -7.38 13.59
N ASP A 229 -17.46 -8.54 13.65
CA ASP A 229 -17.97 -9.71 14.39
C ASP A 229 -18.05 -9.44 15.91
N ASP A 230 -16.97 -8.92 16.48
CA ASP A 230 -16.89 -8.59 17.91
C ASP A 230 -17.88 -7.48 18.29
N ALA A 231 -18.79 -7.78 19.21
CA ALA A 231 -19.89 -6.88 19.57
C ALA A 231 -19.40 -5.61 20.27
N GLU A 232 -18.43 -5.72 21.19
CA GLU A 232 -17.90 -4.58 21.94
C GLU A 232 -17.13 -3.62 21.02
N LEU A 233 -16.27 -4.15 20.16
CA LEU A 233 -15.55 -3.38 19.15
C LEU A 233 -16.50 -2.74 18.15
N ARG A 234 -17.52 -3.46 17.69
CA ARG A 234 -18.56 -2.92 16.80
C ARG A 234 -19.31 -1.76 17.44
N ILE A 235 -19.70 -1.88 18.72
CA ILE A 235 -20.33 -0.79 19.48
C ILE A 235 -19.38 0.40 19.60
N SER A 236 -18.11 0.16 19.96
CA SER A 236 -17.10 1.20 20.09
C SER A 236 -16.91 2.00 18.79
N LEU A 237 -16.74 1.29 17.66
CA LEU A 237 -16.63 1.90 16.34
C LEU A 237 -17.92 2.64 15.94
N ALA A 238 -19.08 2.04 16.17
CA ALA A 238 -20.36 2.64 15.84
C ALA A 238 -20.61 3.94 16.62
N GLN A 239 -20.28 3.97 17.91
CA GLN A 239 -20.35 5.19 18.71
C GLN A 239 -19.36 6.24 18.21
N LYS A 240 -18.09 5.86 17.98
CA LYS A 240 -17.04 6.75 17.44
C LYS A 240 -17.45 7.42 16.13
N HIS A 241 -18.15 6.69 15.26
CA HIS A 241 -18.55 7.15 13.93
C HIS A 241 -20.02 7.58 13.82
N LYS A 242 -20.73 7.68 14.95
CA LYS A 242 -22.16 8.06 15.03
C LYS A 242 -23.09 7.16 14.18
N CYS A 243 -22.75 5.89 14.04
CA CYS A 243 -23.59 4.87 13.40
C CYS A 243 -24.65 4.37 14.40
N HIS A 244 -25.58 5.25 14.78
CA HIS A 244 -26.53 5.02 15.87
C HIS A 244 -27.36 3.74 15.70
N ASP A 245 -27.78 3.45 14.46
CA ASP A 245 -28.55 2.25 14.14
C ASP A 245 -27.82 0.96 14.53
N ILE A 246 -26.50 0.92 14.35
CA ILE A 246 -25.69 -0.25 14.69
C ILE A 246 -25.62 -0.43 16.20
N VAL A 247 -25.43 0.65 16.96
CA VAL A 247 -25.42 0.58 18.44
C VAL A 247 -26.76 0.06 18.96
N ILE A 248 -27.87 0.64 18.49
CA ILE A 248 -29.23 0.27 18.89
C ILE A 248 -29.53 -1.20 18.56
N ASN A 249 -29.22 -1.63 17.33
CA ASN A 249 -29.45 -2.99 16.90
C ASN A 249 -28.56 -3.99 17.66
N THR A 250 -27.31 -3.63 17.95
CA THR A 250 -26.39 -4.51 18.69
C THR A 250 -26.85 -4.71 20.13
N TYR A 251 -27.27 -3.65 20.84
CA TYR A 251 -27.83 -3.79 22.20
C TYR A 251 -29.13 -4.61 22.21
N ARG A 252 -29.99 -4.44 21.22
CA ARG A 252 -31.17 -5.29 21.02
C ARG A 252 -30.77 -6.76 20.85
N ASP A 253 -29.78 -7.06 20.03
CA ASP A 253 -29.36 -8.43 19.73
C ASP A 253 -28.67 -9.10 20.94
N MET A 254 -27.94 -8.30 21.74
CA MET A 254 -27.41 -8.71 23.04
C MET A 254 -28.51 -8.91 24.09
N LYS A 255 -29.72 -8.38 23.83
CA LYS A 255 -30.86 -8.32 24.75
C LYS A 255 -30.54 -7.52 26.00
N ASP A 256 -29.69 -6.50 25.91
CA ASP A 256 -29.29 -5.66 27.04
C ASP A 256 -30.18 -4.40 27.10
N ARG A 257 -31.14 -4.43 28.03
CA ARG A 257 -32.10 -3.33 28.18
C ARG A 257 -31.48 -2.09 28.81
N GLN A 258 -30.53 -2.28 29.72
CA GLN A 258 -29.91 -1.18 30.46
C GLN A 258 -29.03 -0.34 29.54
N LEU A 259 -28.19 -1.00 28.73
CA LEU A 259 -27.37 -0.29 27.74
C LEU A 259 -28.20 0.47 26.71
N LEU A 260 -29.34 -0.09 26.30
CA LEU A 260 -30.25 0.59 25.36
C LEU A 260 -30.90 1.85 25.98
N LEU A 261 -31.31 1.78 27.26
CA LEU A 261 -31.82 2.92 28.01
C LEU A 261 -30.76 4.02 28.20
N GLU A 262 -29.54 3.63 28.57
CA GLU A 262 -28.44 4.58 28.71
C GLU A 262 -28.08 5.22 27.37
N TYR A 263 -28.15 4.46 26.27
CA TYR A 263 -27.91 4.99 24.94
C TYR A 263 -29.00 5.96 24.47
N ARG A 264 -30.26 5.75 24.87
CA ARG A 264 -31.36 6.69 24.61
C ARG A 264 -31.02 8.11 25.08
N LYS A 265 -30.35 8.24 26.22
CA LYS A 265 -29.94 9.54 26.78
C LYS A 265 -28.87 10.25 25.94
N LYS A 266 -28.18 9.53 25.04
CA LYS A 266 -27.09 10.05 24.20
C LYS A 266 -27.55 10.48 22.81
N VAL A 267 -28.76 10.09 22.38
CA VAL A 267 -29.33 10.51 21.10
C VAL A 267 -30.15 11.78 21.27
N GLU A 268 -30.33 12.53 20.18
CA GLU A 268 -31.07 13.79 20.20
C GLU A 268 -32.56 13.53 20.49
N ARG A 269 -33.18 14.40 21.30
CA ARG A 269 -34.61 14.28 21.63
C ARG A 269 -35.47 14.47 20.39
N GLY A 270 -36.44 13.57 20.20
CA GLY A 270 -37.36 13.58 19.07
C GLY A 270 -36.76 13.00 17.78
N SER A 271 -35.50 12.55 17.79
CA SER A 271 -34.82 11.99 16.62
C SER A 271 -35.40 10.63 16.20
N THR A 272 -35.03 10.20 14.99
CA THR A 272 -35.38 8.86 14.48
C THR A 272 -34.83 7.74 15.35
N GLU A 273 -33.64 7.95 15.92
CA GLU A 273 -32.95 7.02 16.79
C GLU A 273 -33.67 6.87 18.13
N GLU A 274 -34.10 7.97 18.75
CA GLU A 274 -34.87 7.90 20.00
C GLU A 274 -36.17 7.12 19.81
N ARG A 275 -36.91 7.42 18.74
CA ARG A 275 -38.17 6.70 18.43
C ARG A 275 -37.93 5.22 18.20
N LYS A 276 -36.84 4.85 17.52
CA LYS A 276 -36.46 3.45 17.30
C LYS A 276 -36.18 2.74 18.62
N ILE A 277 -35.48 3.39 19.54
CA ILE A 277 -35.22 2.85 20.88
C ILE A 277 -36.53 2.63 21.64
N ASP A 278 -37.45 3.60 21.61
CA ASP A 278 -38.74 3.50 22.28
C ASP A 278 -39.60 2.37 21.74
N VAL A 279 -39.63 2.18 20.42
CA VAL A 279 -40.32 1.04 19.80
C VAL A 279 -39.73 -0.29 20.28
N LEU A 280 -38.40 -0.41 20.38
CA LEU A 280 -37.76 -1.62 20.86
C LEU A 280 -38.04 -1.87 22.34
N LEU A 281 -37.94 -0.86 23.19
CA LEU A 281 -38.17 -0.97 24.63
C LEU A 281 -39.62 -1.36 24.98
N ASN A 282 -40.57 -0.93 24.16
CA ASN A 282 -42.00 -1.25 24.32
C ASN A 282 -42.40 -2.57 23.64
N ASN A 283 -41.49 -3.24 22.92
CA ASN A 283 -41.79 -4.49 22.24
C ASN A 283 -41.81 -5.67 23.22
N SER A 284 -43.02 -6.14 23.55
CA SER A 284 -43.25 -7.27 24.46
C SER A 284 -42.71 -8.63 23.97
N GLN A 285 -42.33 -8.74 22.69
CA GLN A 285 -41.73 -9.96 22.14
C GLN A 285 -40.23 -10.10 22.46
N ILE A 286 -39.56 -9.02 22.87
CA ILE A 286 -38.14 -9.05 23.19
C ILE A 286 -37.96 -9.49 24.65
N ARG A 287 -37.36 -10.67 24.85
CA ARG A 287 -36.96 -11.16 26.16
C ARG A 287 -35.62 -10.57 26.56
N TRP A 288 -35.64 -9.48 27.32
CA TRP A 288 -34.45 -8.80 27.83
C TRP A 288 -33.69 -9.65 28.85
N LYS A 289 -32.35 -9.58 28.80
CA LYS A 289 -31.48 -10.01 29.88
C LYS A 289 -31.41 -8.83 30.86
N ASN A 290 -31.87 -9.06 32.08
CA ASN A 290 -31.78 -8.07 33.15
C ASN A 290 -30.35 -7.93 33.65
#